data_AF-A0A810QFS1-F1
#
_entry.id   AF-A0A810QFS1-F1
#
_cell.length_a   1.000
_cell.length_b   1.000
_cell.length_c   1.000
_cell.angle_alpha   90.00
_cell.angle_beta   90.00
_cell.angle_gamma   90.00
#
_symmetry.space_group_name_H-M   'P 1'
#
loop_
_entity.id
_entity.type
_entity.pdbx_description
1 polymer ?
#
loop_
_entity_poly.entity_id
_entity_poly.type
_entity_poly.pdbx_seq_one_letter_code
_entity_poly.pdbx_strand_id
1 'polypeptide(L)'
;MGTELIRSVTVQKNNVYLTSKSNNDDQPYRFWHCESLSEVYRKEGLPGLDREVIRMLCEYAQLVGNHKSIARYRSALRSKKATQIHQQFIAKLNAAYSLLSDEDKAHLYFAQTAAAKRFRQTERMLLDQKYTAMAQLCRKDTGESIQAPISTGRGDLA
;
A
#
# COMPACT_ATOMS: atom_id res chain seq x y z
N MET A 1 -5.78 -17.48 9.28
CA MET A 1 -5.16 -16.14 9.30
C MET A 1 -6.28 -15.11 9.34
N GLY A 2 -6.23 -14.14 10.25
CA GLY A 2 -7.27 -13.09 10.32
C GLY A 2 -7.10 -12.07 9.19
N THR A 3 -8.22 -11.56 8.68
CA THR A 3 -8.25 -10.47 7.69
C THR A 3 -8.73 -9.19 8.37
N GLU A 4 -7.98 -8.11 8.21
CA GLU A 4 -8.39 -6.81 8.74
C GLU A 4 -9.40 -6.14 7.80
N LEU A 5 -10.61 -5.88 8.29
CA LEU A 5 -11.67 -5.21 7.55
C LEU A 5 -11.58 -3.71 7.79
N ILE A 6 -11.18 -2.93 6.78
CA ILE A 6 -10.99 -1.49 6.85
C ILE A 6 -12.21 -0.77 6.26
N ARG A 7 -12.87 0.06 7.05
CA ARG A 7 -13.99 0.94 6.62
C ARG A 7 -13.54 2.34 6.25
N SER A 8 -12.51 2.87 6.89
CA SER A 8 -11.97 4.19 6.56
C SER A 8 -10.48 4.29 6.91
N VAL A 9 -9.77 5.09 6.11
CA VAL A 9 -8.41 5.59 6.41
C VAL A 9 -8.47 7.11 6.39
N THR A 10 -8.17 7.79 7.49
CA THR A 10 -8.28 9.25 7.58
C THR A 10 -7.02 9.86 8.18
N VAL A 11 -6.60 11.01 7.66
CA VAL A 11 -5.48 11.78 8.21
C VAL A 11 -6.01 12.95 9.01
N GLN A 12 -5.55 13.12 10.24
CA GLN A 12 -5.85 14.29 11.09
C GLN A 12 -4.56 14.78 11.75
N LYS A 13 -4.20 16.06 11.53
CA LYS A 13 -2.99 16.68 12.12
C LYS A 13 -1.73 15.80 12.00
N ASN A 14 -1.48 15.28 10.80
CA ASN A 14 -0.37 14.38 10.46
C ASN A 14 -0.41 12.96 11.04
N ASN A 15 -1.49 12.58 11.72
CA ASN A 15 -1.71 11.23 12.23
C ASN A 15 -2.74 10.50 11.38
N VAL A 16 -2.49 9.21 11.14
CA VAL A 16 -3.36 8.32 10.37
C VAL A 16 -4.23 7.51 11.32
N TYR A 17 -5.53 7.54 11.07
CA TYR A 17 -6.52 6.78 11.82
C TYR A 17 -7.24 5.80 10.90
N LEU A 18 -7.50 4.61 11.43
CA LEU A 18 -8.27 3.58 10.77
C LEU A 18 -9.59 3.38 11.51
N THR A 19 -10.67 3.18 10.76
CA THR A 19 -11.86 2.51 11.28
C THR A 19 -11.84 1.08 10.78
N SER A 20 -11.56 0.12 11.64
CA SER A 20 -11.37 -1.27 11.22
C SER A 20 -11.71 -2.28 12.32
N LYS A 21 -11.81 -3.55 11.93
CA LYS A 21 -11.85 -4.69 12.84
C LYS A 21 -11.27 -5.93 12.19
N SER A 22 -10.85 -6.89 13.01
CA SER A 22 -10.58 -8.26 12.55
C SER A 22 -11.87 -8.95 12.10
N ASN A 23 -11.81 -9.73 11.02
CA ASN A 23 -12.92 -10.59 10.61
C ASN A 23 -13.18 -11.75 11.58
N ASN A 24 -12.21 -12.08 12.45
CA ASN A 24 -12.32 -13.14 13.45
C ASN A 24 -12.94 -12.64 14.77
N ASP A 25 -13.26 -11.36 14.87
CA ASP A 25 -13.81 -10.76 16.07
C ASP A 25 -15.24 -10.24 15.81
N ASP A 26 -16.13 -10.55 16.75
CA ASP A 26 -17.50 -10.05 16.80
C ASP A 26 -17.57 -8.61 17.32
N GLN A 27 -16.44 -8.06 17.77
CA GLN A 27 -16.35 -6.67 18.18
C GLN A 27 -16.80 -5.70 17.07
N PRO A 28 -17.34 -4.53 17.47
CA PRO A 28 -17.68 -3.47 16.54
C PRO A 28 -16.41 -2.90 15.89
N TYR A 29 -16.60 -2.20 14.78
CA TYR A 29 -15.51 -1.44 14.16
C TYR A 29 -15.00 -0.39 15.13
N ARG A 30 -13.69 -0.38 15.37
CA ARG A 30 -13.06 0.63 16.23
C ARG A 30 -12.42 1.73 15.38
N PHE A 31 -12.49 2.96 15.87
CA PHE A 31 -11.67 4.07 15.36
C PHE A 31 -10.39 4.15 16.19
N TRP A 32 -9.22 4.09 15.55
CA TRP A 32 -7.96 4.03 16.26
C TRP A 32 -6.80 4.65 15.49
N HIS A 33 -5.82 5.14 16.25
CA HIS A 33 -4.58 5.71 15.72
C HIS A 33 -3.60 4.62 15.29
N CYS A 34 -3.15 4.66 14.03
CA CYS A 34 -2.20 3.71 13.49
C CYS A 34 -0.81 4.35 13.39
N GLU A 35 0.01 4.17 14.43
CA GLU A 35 1.33 4.83 14.52
C GLU A 35 2.24 4.50 13.33
N SER A 36 2.26 3.25 12.87
CA SER A 36 3.10 2.82 11.75
C SER A 36 2.74 3.55 10.45
N LEU A 37 1.44 3.72 10.15
CA LEU A 37 1.01 4.53 9.02
C LEU A 37 1.26 6.02 9.23
N SER A 38 1.08 6.53 10.45
CA SER A 38 1.40 7.92 10.80
C SER A 38 2.87 8.24 10.56
N GLU A 39 3.79 7.36 10.96
CA GLU A 39 5.22 7.54 10.72
C GLU A 39 5.57 7.64 9.25
N VAL A 40 5.03 6.73 8.43
CA VAL A 40 5.24 6.76 6.98
C VAL A 40 4.64 8.01 6.37
N TYR A 41 3.42 8.40 6.78
CA TYR A 41 2.79 9.62 6.29
C TYR A 41 3.60 10.87 6.66
N ARG A 42 4.16 10.95 7.86
CA ARG A 42 5.01 12.08 8.27
C ARG A 42 6.30 12.16 7.47
N LYS A 43 6.90 11.02 7.12
CA LYS A 43 8.19 10.96 6.39
C LYS A 43 8.02 11.14 4.87
N GLU A 44 6.99 10.54 4.29
CA GLU A 44 6.85 10.38 2.84
C GLU A 44 5.54 10.98 2.29
N GLY A 45 4.69 11.54 3.15
CA GLY A 45 3.41 12.11 2.79
C GLY A 45 2.39 11.07 2.31
N LEU A 46 1.42 11.57 1.54
CA LEU A 46 0.39 10.75 0.92
C LEU A 46 0.93 9.61 0.02
N PRO A 47 2.02 9.80 -0.77
CA PRO A 47 2.60 8.70 -1.55
C PRO A 47 2.99 7.48 -0.71
N GLY A 48 3.66 7.71 0.43
CA GLY A 48 4.07 6.62 1.33
C GLY A 48 2.88 5.97 2.03
N LEU A 49 1.91 6.78 2.49
CA LEU A 49 0.67 6.25 3.06
C LEU A 49 -0.08 5.37 2.08
N ASP A 50 -0.23 5.79 0.82
CA ASP A 50 -0.92 5.01 -0.19
C ASP A 50 -0.20 3.69 -0.50
N ARG A 51 1.15 3.69 -0.49
CA ARG A 51 1.96 2.47 -0.62
C ARG A 51 1.67 1.47 0.50
N GLU A 52 1.73 1.90 1.75
CA GLU A 52 1.51 0.98 2.87
C GLU A 52 0.07 0.50 2.94
N VAL A 53 -0.93 1.35 2.67
CA VAL A 53 -2.33 0.88 2.65
C VAL A 53 -2.55 -0.12 1.51
N ILE A 54 -2.00 0.10 0.32
CA ILE A 54 -2.07 -0.88 -0.78
C ILE A 54 -1.38 -2.20 -0.40
N ARG A 55 -0.21 -2.12 0.27
CA ARG A 55 0.48 -3.29 0.79
C ARG A 55 -0.41 -4.08 1.74
N MET A 56 -1.01 -3.43 2.74
CA MET A 56 -1.95 -4.08 3.67
C MET A 56 -3.07 -4.79 2.91
N LEU A 57 -3.67 -4.11 1.93
CA LEU A 57 -4.78 -4.64 1.13
C LEU A 57 -4.38 -5.80 0.20
N CYS A 58 -3.11 -5.90 -0.16
CA CYS A 58 -2.60 -7.03 -0.93
C CYS A 58 -2.21 -8.23 -0.06
N GLU A 59 -1.89 -8.01 1.22
CA GLU A 59 -1.32 -9.04 2.10
C GLU A 59 -2.33 -9.61 3.10
N TYR A 60 -3.13 -8.78 3.76
CA TYR A 60 -3.95 -9.24 4.88
C TYR A 60 -5.21 -8.41 5.19
N ALA A 61 -5.51 -7.35 4.43
CA ALA A 61 -6.63 -6.45 4.70
C ALA A 61 -7.64 -6.40 3.53
N GLN A 62 -8.88 -6.01 3.84
CA GLN A 62 -9.94 -5.83 2.86
C GLN A 62 -10.73 -4.55 3.13
N LEU A 63 -11.18 -3.89 2.06
CA LEU A 63 -12.02 -2.68 2.15
C LEU A 63 -13.50 -3.04 2.27
N VAL A 64 -14.17 -2.49 3.28
CA VAL A 64 -15.61 -2.69 3.52
C VAL A 64 -16.35 -1.36 3.53
N GLY A 65 -17.53 -1.32 2.92
CA GLY A 65 -18.36 -0.12 2.85
C GLY A 65 -17.87 0.94 1.85
N ASN A 66 -18.48 2.11 1.88
CA ASN A 66 -18.36 3.12 0.81
C ASN A 66 -17.80 4.47 1.29
N HIS A 67 -17.04 4.49 2.39
CA HIS A 67 -16.46 5.73 2.88
C HIS A 67 -15.54 6.37 1.81
N LYS A 68 -15.66 7.69 1.59
CA LYS A 68 -14.92 8.41 0.55
C LYS A 68 -13.42 8.22 0.62
N SER A 69 -12.87 8.07 1.82
CA SER A 69 -11.43 7.97 2.02
C SER A 69 -10.81 6.66 1.53
N ILE A 70 -11.60 5.62 1.29
CA ILE A 70 -11.13 4.33 0.74
C ILE A 70 -11.46 4.15 -0.74
N ALA A 71 -12.18 5.10 -1.36
CA ALA A 71 -12.59 5.01 -2.76
C ALA A 71 -11.39 4.91 -3.71
N ARG A 72 -10.34 5.71 -3.46
CA ARG A 72 -9.12 5.70 -4.28
C ARG A 72 -8.42 4.34 -4.32
N TYR A 73 -8.35 3.65 -3.19
CA TYR A 73 -7.74 2.32 -3.09
C TYR A 73 -8.56 1.27 -3.83
N ARG A 74 -9.89 1.34 -3.69
CA ARG A 74 -10.80 0.45 -4.43
C ARG A 74 -10.65 0.62 -5.93
N SER A 75 -10.57 1.85 -6.42
CA SER A 75 -10.40 2.12 -7.84
C SER A 75 -9.04 1.64 -8.35
N ALA A 76 -7.96 1.96 -7.63
CA ALA A 76 -6.61 1.49 -7.94
C ALA A 76 -6.55 -0.04 -8.09
N LEU A 77 -7.05 -0.77 -7.09
CA LEU A 77 -7.03 -2.25 -7.05
C LEU A 77 -7.88 -2.90 -8.15
N ARG A 78 -8.95 -2.26 -8.61
CA ARG A 78 -9.84 -2.78 -9.68
C ARG A 78 -9.37 -2.40 -11.08
N SER A 79 -8.37 -1.55 -11.22
CA SER A 79 -7.92 -1.07 -12.53
C SER A 79 -7.20 -2.17 -13.33
N LYS A 80 -7.34 -2.12 -14.67
CA LYS A 80 -6.56 -3.00 -15.57
C LYS A 80 -5.04 -2.85 -15.36
N LYS A 81 -4.59 -1.65 -14.99
CA LYS A 81 -3.18 -1.35 -14.69
C LYS A 81 -2.69 -2.10 -13.46
N ALA A 82 -3.51 -2.24 -12.41
CA ALA A 82 -3.17 -3.06 -11.25
C ALA A 82 -2.96 -4.53 -11.62
N THR A 83 -3.82 -5.09 -12.49
CA THR A 83 -3.63 -6.44 -13.01
C THR A 83 -2.31 -6.59 -13.76
N GLN A 84 -1.97 -5.63 -14.62
CA GLN A 84 -0.69 -5.64 -15.36
C GLN A 84 0.52 -5.55 -14.44
N ILE A 85 0.48 -4.68 -13.43
CA ILE A 85 1.57 -4.56 -12.43
C ILE A 85 1.74 -5.89 -11.69
N HIS A 86 0.65 -6.54 -11.30
CA HIS A 86 0.72 -7.84 -10.62
C HIS A 86 1.31 -8.94 -11.52
N GLN A 87 0.91 -9.00 -12.80
CA GLN A 87 1.44 -9.96 -13.77
C GLN A 87 2.95 -9.75 -14.00
N GLN A 88 3.40 -8.50 -14.13
CA GLN A 88 4.82 -8.19 -14.25
C GLN A 88 5.62 -8.59 -13.01
N PHE A 89 5.06 -8.37 -11.82
CA PHE A 89 5.65 -8.84 -10.57
C PHE A 89 5.82 -10.36 -10.54
N ILE A 90 4.76 -11.11 -10.86
CA ILE A 90 4.80 -12.58 -10.88
C ILE A 90 5.83 -13.09 -11.90
N ALA A 91 5.88 -12.51 -13.10
CA ALA A 91 6.85 -12.89 -14.12
C ALA A 91 8.30 -12.70 -13.64
N LYS A 92 8.62 -11.54 -13.04
CA LYS A 92 9.95 -11.26 -12.49
C LYS A 92 10.30 -12.18 -11.32
N LEU A 93 9.34 -12.45 -10.45
CA LEU A 93 9.55 -13.34 -9.30
C LEU A 93 9.81 -14.78 -9.75
N ASN A 94 9.02 -15.28 -10.71
CA ASN A 94 9.19 -16.62 -11.28
C ASN A 94 10.53 -16.76 -12.00
N ALA A 95 10.97 -15.72 -12.74
CA ALA A 95 12.29 -15.71 -13.35
C ALA A 95 13.41 -15.81 -12.29
N ALA A 96 13.33 -15.03 -11.21
CA ALA A 96 14.29 -15.12 -10.11
C ALA A 96 14.25 -16.49 -9.40
N TYR A 97 13.05 -17.06 -9.21
CA TYR A 97 12.84 -18.35 -8.56
C TYR A 97 13.40 -19.51 -9.39
N SER A 98 13.29 -19.43 -10.73
CA SER A 98 13.78 -20.45 -11.65
C SER A 98 15.31 -20.64 -11.62
N LEU A 99 16.05 -19.64 -11.15
CA LEU A 99 17.51 -19.68 -11.02
C LEU A 99 17.98 -20.41 -9.76
N LEU A 100 17.07 -20.78 -8.86
CA LEU A 100 17.40 -21.49 -7.63
C LEU A 100 17.61 -22.99 -7.88
N SER A 101 18.49 -23.58 -7.08
CA SER A 101 18.60 -25.04 -6.97
C SER A 101 17.32 -25.63 -6.36
N ASP A 102 17.06 -26.91 -6.60
CA ASP A 102 15.86 -27.55 -6.04
C ASP A 102 15.91 -27.64 -4.50
N GLU A 103 17.11 -27.78 -3.93
CA GLU A 103 17.35 -27.69 -2.49
C GLU A 103 16.96 -26.32 -1.93
N ASP A 104 17.40 -25.23 -2.60
CA ASP A 104 17.04 -23.87 -2.19
C ASP A 104 15.54 -23.61 -2.35
N LYS A 105 14.89 -24.18 -3.36
CA LYS A 105 13.44 -24.07 -3.55
C LYS A 105 12.68 -24.75 -2.41
N ALA A 106 13.11 -25.95 -2.00
CA ALA A 106 12.48 -26.70 -0.92
C ALA A 106 12.59 -25.99 0.44
N HIS A 107 13.67 -25.25 0.67
CA HIS A 107 13.95 -24.58 1.93
C HIS A 107 14.08 -23.05 1.81
N LEU A 108 13.36 -22.43 0.87
CA LEU A 108 13.58 -21.04 0.44
C LEU A 108 13.69 -19.99 1.55
N TYR A 109 12.90 -20.13 2.61
CA TYR A 109 12.87 -19.16 3.72
C TYR A 109 13.79 -19.52 4.89
N PHE A 110 14.35 -20.74 4.91
CA PHE A 110 15.25 -21.22 5.96
C PHE A 110 16.69 -21.41 5.47
N ALA A 111 16.86 -21.64 4.17
CA ALA A 111 18.14 -21.83 3.50
C ALA A 111 19.06 -20.62 3.70
N GLN A 112 20.29 -20.89 4.12
CA GLN A 112 21.30 -19.88 4.42
C GLN A 112 22.26 -19.63 3.25
N THR A 113 22.04 -20.29 2.12
CA THR A 113 22.82 -20.14 0.89
C THR A 113 22.78 -18.69 0.39
N ALA A 114 23.82 -18.30 -0.34
CA ALA A 114 23.88 -16.97 -0.95
C ALA A 114 22.74 -16.77 -1.97
N ALA A 115 22.38 -17.83 -2.72
CA ALA A 115 21.30 -17.80 -3.70
C ALA A 115 19.93 -17.56 -3.04
N ALA A 116 19.57 -18.31 -1.99
CA ALA A 116 18.32 -18.12 -1.27
C ALA A 116 18.24 -16.74 -0.59
N LYS A 117 19.35 -16.25 0.01
CA LYS A 117 19.43 -14.90 0.56
C LYS A 117 19.17 -13.83 -0.50
N ARG A 118 19.83 -13.95 -1.66
CA ARG A 118 19.66 -13.03 -2.80
C ARG A 118 18.23 -13.06 -3.34
N PHE A 119 17.61 -14.24 -3.42
CA PHE A 119 16.22 -14.36 -3.82
C PHE A 119 15.29 -13.60 -2.87
N ARG A 120 15.42 -13.80 -1.55
CA ARG A 120 14.60 -13.09 -0.55
C ARG A 120 14.76 -11.57 -0.61
N GLN A 121 15.98 -11.08 -0.86
CA GLN A 121 16.22 -9.65 -1.11
C GLN A 121 15.54 -9.17 -2.39
N THR A 122 15.62 -9.96 -3.46
CA THR A 122 14.97 -9.68 -4.75
C THR A 122 13.45 -9.63 -4.59
N GLU A 123 12.85 -10.60 -3.89
CA GLU A 123 11.42 -10.65 -3.59
C GLU A 123 10.96 -9.38 -2.84
N ARG A 124 11.68 -8.98 -1.78
CA ARG A 124 11.37 -7.74 -1.03
C ARG A 124 11.41 -6.50 -1.92
N MET A 125 12.43 -6.37 -2.76
CA MET A 125 12.55 -5.25 -3.70
C MET A 125 11.40 -5.26 -4.72
N LEU A 126 11.05 -6.42 -5.28
CA LEU A 126 9.97 -6.54 -6.26
C LEU A 126 8.60 -6.25 -5.64
N LEU A 127 8.38 -6.64 -4.38
CA LEU A 127 7.16 -6.30 -3.62
C LEU A 127 7.05 -4.79 -3.40
N ASP A 128 8.13 -4.14 -2.97
CA ASP A 128 8.15 -2.68 -2.78
C ASP A 128 7.87 -1.94 -4.11
N GLN A 129 8.48 -2.39 -5.21
CA GLN A 129 8.20 -1.86 -6.56
C GLN A 129 6.73 -2.04 -6.96
N LYS A 130 6.15 -3.23 -6.72
CA LYS A 130 4.76 -3.54 -7.01
C LYS A 130 3.83 -2.60 -6.24
N TYR A 131 4.01 -2.47 -4.93
CA TYR A 131 3.13 -1.64 -4.10
C TYR A 131 3.27 -0.15 -4.41
N THR A 132 4.50 0.31 -4.66
CA THR A 132 4.75 1.69 -5.09
C THR A 132 4.04 1.99 -6.42
N ALA A 133 4.15 1.10 -7.41
CA ALA A 133 3.48 1.28 -8.70
C ALA A 133 1.94 1.24 -8.57
N MET A 134 1.39 0.35 -7.73
CA MET A 134 -0.05 0.29 -7.48
C MET A 134 -0.56 1.52 -6.72
N ALA A 135 0.21 2.06 -5.76
CA ALA A 135 -0.14 3.27 -5.03
C ALA A 135 -0.18 4.52 -5.92
N GLN A 136 0.60 4.56 -7.00
CA GLN A 136 0.50 5.64 -7.99
C GLN A 136 -0.86 5.66 -8.71
N LEU A 137 -1.58 4.54 -8.75
CA LEU A 137 -2.92 4.47 -9.35
C LEU A 137 -3.98 5.11 -8.46
N CYS A 138 -3.77 5.18 -7.13
CA CYS A 138 -4.68 5.83 -6.19
C CYS A 138 -4.90 7.33 -6.49
N ARG A 139 -3.98 7.96 -7.22
CA ARG A 139 -4.00 9.40 -7.50
C ARG A 139 -4.59 9.75 -8.87
N LYS A 140 -4.89 8.77 -9.73
CA LYS A 140 -5.27 9.02 -11.13
C LYS A 140 -6.77 9.20 -11.37
N ASP A 141 -7.63 8.86 -10.40
CA ASP A 141 -9.08 8.98 -10.53
C ASP A 141 -9.68 10.22 -9.84
N THR A 142 -8.87 11.04 -9.19
CA THR A 142 -9.29 12.36 -8.72
C THR A 142 -8.97 13.37 -9.80
N GLY A 143 -9.94 13.68 -10.67
CA GLY A 143 -9.93 14.87 -11.54
C GLY A 143 -9.97 16.19 -10.76
N GLU A 144 -9.42 16.23 -9.56
CA GLU A 144 -9.20 17.43 -8.78
C GLU A 144 -7.70 17.71 -8.82
N SER A 145 -7.35 18.61 -9.74
CA SER A 145 -6.13 19.40 -9.62
C SER A 145 -6.09 19.98 -8.21
N ILE A 146 -5.13 19.55 -7.40
CA ILE A 146 -4.81 20.23 -6.16
C ILE A 146 -4.28 21.59 -6.58
N GLN A 147 -5.18 22.58 -6.67
CA GLN A 147 -4.78 23.97 -6.79
C GLN A 147 -3.96 24.29 -5.53
N ALA A 148 -2.67 24.56 -5.74
CA ALA A 148 -1.85 25.20 -4.74
C ALA A 148 -2.55 26.49 -4.29
N PRO A 149 -2.55 26.83 -2.98
CA PRO A 149 -3.15 28.06 -2.52
C PRO A 149 -2.45 29.22 -3.22
N ILE A 150 -3.22 29.96 -4.01
CA ILE A 150 -2.79 31.21 -4.63
C ILE A 150 -2.50 32.16 -3.47
N SER A 151 -1.23 32.48 -3.29
CA SER A 151 -0.80 33.54 -2.38
C SER A 151 -1.34 34.86 -2.92
N THR A 152 -2.50 35.29 -2.43
CA THR A 152 -2.96 36.67 -2.59
C THR A 152 -2.10 37.57 -1.71
N GLY A 153 -0.92 37.93 -2.22
CA GLY A 153 -0.17 39.09 -1.78
C GLY A 153 -0.92 40.35 -2.19
N ARG A 154 -1.81 40.82 -1.29
CA ARG A 154 -2.28 42.21 -1.29
C ARG A 154 -1.07 43.10 -0.99
N GLY A 155 -0.76 44.01 -1.91
CA GLY A 155 0.33 44.96 -1.74
C GLY A 155 0.24 46.11 -2.74
N ASP A 156 -0.93 46.72 -2.86
CA ASP A 156 -1.07 48.10 -3.34
C ASP A 156 -1.71 48.90 -2.21
N LEU A 157 -1.02 49.94 -1.75
CA LEU A 157 -1.58 51.26 -1.43
C LEU A 157 -0.47 52.22 -0.94
N ALA A 158 -0.41 53.35 -1.65
CA ALA A 158 0.24 54.63 -1.36
C ALA A 158 1.76 54.75 -1.62
#